data_AF-A0A358FZD9-F1
#
_entry.id   AF-A0A358FZD9-F1
#
_cell.length_a   1.000
_cell.length_b   1.000
_cell.length_c   1.000
_cell.angle_alpha   90.00
_cell.angle_beta   90.00
_cell.angle_gamma   90.00
#
_symmetry.space_group_name_H-M   'P 1'
#
loop_
_entity.id
_entity.type
_entity.pdbx_description
1 polymer ?
#
loop_
_entity_poly.entity_id
_entity_poly.type
_entity_poly.pdbx_seq_one_letter_code
_entity_poly.pdbx_strand_id
1 'polypeptide(L)' 'ARANMLCTACPVRIPCRQFARENHEYGYWGGENEEDRHLLGYTVAAPIGIRARNA' A
#
# COMPACT_ATOMS: atom_id res chain seq x y z
N ALA A 1 7.66 1.94 -8.98
CA ALA A 1 8.84 1.03 -8.90
C ALA A 1 10.03 1.58 -8.08
N ARG A 2 10.29 2.91 -7.98
CA ARG A 2 11.42 3.42 -7.18
C ARG A 2 11.29 3.21 -5.65
N ALA A 3 10.09 3.42 -5.09
CA ALA A 3 9.86 3.25 -3.66
C ALA A 3 10.01 1.79 -3.19
N ASN A 4 9.72 0.80 -4.04
CA ASN A 4 9.89 -0.61 -3.70
C ASN A 4 11.35 -0.97 -3.38
N MET A 5 12.31 -0.38 -4.08
CA MET A 5 13.74 -0.60 -3.82
C MET A 5 14.13 -0.16 -2.41
N LEU A 6 13.60 0.98 -1.95
CA LEU A 6 13.80 1.46 -0.58
C LEU A 6 13.12 0.55 0.44
N CYS A 7 11.88 0.15 0.19
CA CYS A 7 11.15 -0.75 1.08
C CYS A 7 11.84 -2.12 1.23
N THR A 8 12.48 -2.61 0.17
CA THR A 8 13.16 -3.92 0.19
C THR A 8 14.36 -3.95 1.13
N ALA A 9 15.10 -2.84 1.25
CA ALA A 9 16.23 -2.71 2.18
C ALA A 9 15.82 -2.22 3.58
N CYS A 10 14.54 -1.90 3.80
CA CYS A 10 14.08 -1.29 5.05
C CYS A 10 13.93 -2.35 6.17
N PRO A 11 14.62 -2.21 7.31
CA PRO A 11 14.55 -3.19 8.40
C PRO A 11 13.16 -3.25 9.06
N VAL A 12 12.39 -2.17 8.96
CA VAL A 12 11.04 -2.05 9.51
C VAL A 12 9.94 -2.23 8.46
N ARG A 13 10.25 -2.86 7.32
CA ARG A 13 9.29 -3.07 6.22
C ARG A 13 7.99 -3.73 6.69
N ILE A 14 8.09 -4.78 7.51
CA ILE A 14 6.93 -5.53 8.00
C ILE A 14 6.04 -4.68 8.92
N PRO A 15 6.56 -4.09 10.02
CA PRO A 15 5.73 -3.24 10.88
C PRO A 15 5.21 -2.00 10.15
N CYS A 16 5.98 -1.41 9.23
CA CYS A 16 5.53 -0.32 8.36
C CYS A 16 4.31 -0.70 7.50
N ARG A 17 4.32 -1.91 6.92
CA ARG A 17 3.19 -2.43 6.14
C ARG A 17 1.95 -2.66 7.01
N GLN A 18 2.13 -3.25 8.19
CA GLN A 18 1.02 -3.51 9.12
C GLN A 18 0.38 -2.21 9.57
N PHE A 19 1.20 -1.24 9.99
CA PHE A 19 0.73 0.08 10.39
C PHE A 19 -0.13 0.75 9.30
N ALA A 20 0.32 0.72 8.05
CA ALA A 20 -0.43 1.32 6.94
C ALA A 20 -1.76 0.62 6.65
N ARG A 21 -1.83 -0.70 6.84
CA ARG A 21 -3.07 -1.48 6.67
C ARG A 21 -4.06 -1.21 7.80
N GLU A 22 -3.59 -1.11 9.04
CA GLU A 22 -4.43 -0.87 10.22
C GLU A 22 -4.97 0.56 10.28
N ASN A 23 -4.16 1.55 9.88
CA ASN A 23 -4.52 2.97 9.94
C ASN A 23 -5.08 3.50 8.61
N HIS A 24 -5.15 2.65 7.57
CA HIS A 24 -5.61 3.01 6.23
C HIS A 24 -4.84 4.21 5.63
N GLU A 25 -3.52 4.24 5.83
CA GLU A 25 -2.65 5.35 5.43
C GLU A 25 -2.61 5.53 3.90
N TYR A 26 -2.38 6.77 3.46
CA TYR A 26 -2.19 7.12 2.06
C TYR A 26 -0.71 7.00 1.64
N GLY A 27 -0.47 6.58 0.40
CA GLY A 27 0.84 6.45 -0.22
C GLY A 27 1.41 5.03 -0.24
N TYR A 28 2.73 4.95 -0.46
CA TYR A 28 3.49 3.72 -0.58
C TYR A 28 4.11 3.30 0.75
N TRP A 29 3.70 2.15 1.27
CA TRP A 29 4.08 1.66 2.58
C TRP A 29 4.49 0.19 2.52
N GLY A 30 5.66 -0.14 3.06
CA GLY A 30 6.11 -1.54 3.23
C GLY A 30 6.18 -2.39 1.96
N GLY A 31 6.15 -1.77 0.77
CA GLY A 31 6.11 -2.43 -0.53
C GLY A 31 4.76 -2.37 -1.27
N GLU A 32 3.75 -1.70 -0.72
CA GLU A 32 2.38 -1.67 -1.25
C GLU A 32 1.87 -0.22 -1.35
N ASN A 33 1.20 0.13 -2.45
CA ASN A 33 0.36 1.33 -2.55
C ASN A 33 -1.11 1.01 -2.20
N GLU A 34 -1.99 2.00 -2.29
CA GLU A 34 -3.43 1.87 -2.05
C GLU A 34 -4.10 0.86 -3.00
N GLU A 35 -3.71 0.84 -4.27
CA GLU A 35 -4.23 -0.11 -5.26
C GLU A 35 -3.82 -1.55 -4.90
N ASP A 36 -2.54 -1.76 -4.55
CA ASP A 36 -2.04 -3.06 -4.09
C ASP A 36 -2.80 -3.52 -2.83
N ARG A 37 -3.01 -2.61 -1.87
CA ARG A 37 -3.78 -2.89 -0.64
C ARG A 37 -5.23 -3.25 -0.96
N HIS A 38 -5.87 -2.51 -1.87
CA HIS A 38 -7.24 -2.77 -2.30
C HIS A 38 -7.37 -4.13 -3.02
N LEU A 39 -6.44 -4.47 -3.92
CA LEU A 39 -6.42 -5.76 -4.62
C LEU A 39 -6.22 -6.95 -3.65
N LEU A 40 -5.54 -6.72 -2.53
CA LEU A 40 -5.39 -7.69 -1.44
C LEU A 40 -6.59 -7.73 -0.49
N GLY A 41 -7.63 -6.93 -0.72
CA GLY A 41 -8.86 -6.89 0.08
C GLY A 41 -8.78 -6.03 1.34
N TYR A 42 -7.74 -5.20 1.50
CA TYR A 42 -7.67 -4.24 2.60
C TYR A 42 -8.53 -3.01 2.30
N THR A 43 -9.25 -2.55 3.32
CA THR A 43 -9.99 -1.29 3.27
C THR A 43 -8.99 -0.15 3.14
N VAL A 44 -9.20 0.74 2.18
CA VAL A 44 -8.42 1.97 2.02
C VAL A 44 -9.33 3.14 2.38
N ALA A 45 -8.78 4.17 3.05
CA ALA A 45 -9.57 5.26 3.63
C ALA A 45 -10.46 5.99 2.61
N ALA A 46 -10.02 6.05 1.34
CA ALA A 46 -10.87 6.39 0.23
C ALA A 46 -10.33 5.73 -1.06
N PRO A 47 -11.20 5.32 -2.01
CA PRO A 47 -10.79 4.82 -3.31
C PRO A 47 -10.32 5.98 -4.21
N ILE A 48 -9.33 6.75 -3.76
CA ILE A 48 -8.75 7.85 -4.52
C ILE A 48 -7.73 7.24 -5.49
N GLY A 49 -8.05 7.22 -6.77
CA GLY A 49 -7.13 6.76 -7.81
C GLY A 49 -7.14 5.26 -8.11
N ILE A 50 -8.09 4.50 -7.55
CA ILE A 50 -8.38 3.15 -8.06
C ILE A 50 -8.90 3.34 -9.48
N ARG A 51 -8.05 3.09 -10.47
CA ARG A 51 -8.49 2.97 -11.85
C ARG A 51 -9.40 1.75 -11.87
N ALA A 52 -10.70 1.96 -11.87
CA ALA A 52 -11.65 0.93 -12.25
C ALA A 52 -11.23 0.46 -13.64
N ARG A 53 -10.54 -0.67 -13.68
CA ARG A 53 -10.22 -1.35 -14.93
C ARG A 53 -11.59 -1.85 -15.38
N ASN A 54 -12.25 -1.09 -16.26
CA ASN A 54 -13.47 -1.57 -16.89
C ASN A 54 -13.14 -2.93 -17.52
N ALA A 55 -13.86 -3.96 -17.05
CA ALA A 55 -13.85 -5.29 -17.64
C ALA A 55 -14.41 -5.25 -19.06
#